data_AF-A0A1B7Z5N8-F1
#
_entry.id   AF-A0A1B7Z5N8-F1
#
_cell.length_a   1.000
_cell.length_b   1.000
_cell.length_c   1.000
_cell.angle_alpha   90.00
_cell.angle_beta   90.00
_cell.angle_gamma   90.00
#
_symmetry.space_group_name_H-M   'P 1'
#
loop_
_entity.id
_entity.type
_entity.pdbx_description
1 polymer ?
#
loop_
_entity_poly.entity_id
_entity_poly.type
_entity_poly.pdbx_seq_one_letter_code
_entity_poly.pdbx_strand_id
1 'polypeptide(L)'
;MENTQDNINFIPILTVFLSGLFGLLVAYITWNLASKREKEKFKQELAFREFKEKEELYISILSSLDKTVKFTKTGKDYSELFNDLTFISAKSKLLATESINIKFSEISDILYVWSSRYRQSLPKKVGGTDYGIVTNLDNEHREKADEIYPELIKSINDLVSIIKKELNYLKNELKK
;
A
#
# COMPACT_ATOMS: atom_id res chain seq x y z
N MET A 1 20.41 81.53 2.50
CA MET A 1 21.07 80.37 1.86
C MET A 1 21.02 79.17 2.82
N GLU A 2 19.83 78.79 3.29
CA GLU A 2 19.68 77.81 4.39
C GLU A 2 19.06 76.48 3.92
N ASN A 3 18.59 76.43 2.67
CA ASN A 3 17.81 75.31 2.15
C ASN A 3 18.66 74.12 1.62
N THR A 4 19.97 74.30 1.48
CA THR A 4 20.87 73.25 0.94
C THR A 4 21.41 72.30 2.00
N GLN A 5 21.57 72.73 3.25
CA GLN A 5 22.17 71.91 4.31
C GLN A 5 21.19 70.87 4.89
N ASP A 6 19.90 71.24 5.02
CA ASP A 6 18.85 70.34 5.50
C ASP A 6 18.52 69.24 4.49
N ASN A 7 18.57 69.56 3.19
CA ASN A 7 18.39 68.56 2.13
C ASN A 7 19.54 67.52 2.10
N ILE A 8 20.78 67.92 2.45
CA ILE A 8 21.94 67.00 2.49
C ILE A 8 21.83 65.96 3.61
N ASN A 9 21.23 66.32 4.76
CA ASN A 9 21.04 65.41 5.89
C ASN A 9 19.72 64.61 5.83
N PHE A 10 18.70 65.14 5.15
CA PHE A 10 17.41 64.46 4.98
C PHE A 10 17.48 63.24 4.07
N ILE A 11 18.23 63.35 2.95
CA ILE A 11 18.43 62.25 1.99
C ILE A 11 19.02 60.98 2.64
N PRO A 12 20.12 61.04 3.43
CA PRO A 12 20.69 59.85 4.05
C PRO A 12 19.78 59.24 5.13
N ILE A 13 19.08 60.04 5.92
CA ILE A 13 18.11 59.54 6.91
C ILE A 13 16.95 58.81 6.23
N LEU A 14 16.41 59.39 5.15
CA LEU A 14 15.37 58.77 4.34
C LEU A 14 15.86 57.46 3.70
N THR A 15 17.11 57.42 3.26
CA THR A 15 17.74 56.23 2.66
C THR A 15 17.88 55.09 3.67
N VAL A 16 18.32 55.38 4.91
CA VAL A 16 18.41 54.40 6.00
C VAL A 16 17.01 53.88 6.36
N PHE A 17 16.02 54.76 6.45
CA PHE A 17 14.64 54.38 6.73
C PHE A 17 14.06 53.47 5.64
N LEU A 18 14.19 53.85 4.36
CA LEU A 18 13.78 53.04 3.22
C LEU A 18 14.48 51.68 3.19
N SER A 19 15.78 51.65 3.48
CA SER A 19 16.58 50.42 3.51
C SER A 19 16.11 49.47 4.62
N GLY A 20 15.80 49.99 5.82
CA GLY A 20 15.24 49.20 6.92
C GLY A 20 13.86 48.63 6.57
N LEU A 21 12.99 49.43 5.94
CA LEU A 21 11.66 48.99 5.51
C LEU A 21 11.76 47.92 4.41
N PHE A 22 12.71 48.06 3.50
CA PHE A 22 12.99 47.08 2.44
C PHE A 22 13.53 45.76 3.03
N GLY A 23 14.41 45.83 4.04
CA GLY A 23 14.90 44.66 4.76
C GLY A 23 13.77 43.86 5.42
N LEU A 24 12.81 44.54 6.07
CA LEU A 24 11.63 43.90 6.65
C LEU A 24 10.73 43.27 5.58
N LEU A 25 10.55 43.94 4.45
CA LEU A 25 9.74 43.44 3.34
C LEU A 25 10.37 42.19 2.70
N VAL A 26 11.68 42.18 2.50
CA VAL A 26 12.43 41.00 2.03
C VAL A 26 12.34 39.85 3.03
N ALA A 27 12.50 40.12 4.33
CA ALA A 27 12.38 39.09 5.36
C ALA A 27 10.97 38.46 5.37
N TYR A 28 9.93 39.28 5.27
CA TYR A 28 8.54 38.80 5.18
C TYR A 28 8.29 37.95 3.93
N ILE A 29 8.73 38.40 2.75
CA ILE A 29 8.60 37.63 1.51
C ILE A 29 9.36 36.31 1.60
N THR A 30 10.58 36.35 2.12
CA THR A 30 11.44 35.16 2.29
C THR A 30 10.79 34.15 3.23
N TRP A 31 10.25 34.59 4.37
CA TRP A 31 9.51 33.74 5.29
C TRP A 31 8.31 33.10 4.60
N ASN A 32 7.50 33.89 3.89
CA ASN A 32 6.30 33.39 3.23
C ASN A 32 6.64 32.35 2.14
N LEU A 33 7.67 32.60 1.34
CA LEU A 33 8.15 31.66 0.33
C LEU A 33 8.71 30.38 0.96
N ALA A 34 9.52 30.50 2.01
CA ALA A 34 10.06 29.35 2.74
C ALA A 34 8.93 28.51 3.33
N SER A 35 7.95 29.13 3.99
CA SER A 35 6.80 28.45 4.58
C SER A 35 5.93 27.76 3.53
N LYS A 36 5.67 28.39 2.38
CA LYS A 36 4.95 27.76 1.27
C LYS A 36 5.70 26.55 0.73
N ARG A 37 7.01 26.68 0.51
CA ARG A 37 7.86 25.58 0.02
C ARG A 37 7.90 24.42 1.00
N GLU A 38 7.97 24.70 2.29
CA GLU A 38 7.97 23.69 3.35
C GLU A 38 6.65 22.93 3.41
N LYS A 39 5.51 23.64 3.32
CA LYS A 39 4.18 23.02 3.25
C LYS A 39 4.02 22.11 2.04
N GLU A 40 4.47 22.54 0.86
CA GLU A 40 4.40 21.71 -0.35
C GLU A 40 5.32 20.48 -0.26
N LYS A 41 6.53 20.63 0.28
CA LYS A 41 7.40 19.48 0.56
C LYS A 41 6.77 18.49 1.53
N PHE A 42 6.17 18.99 2.62
CA PHE A 42 5.51 18.15 3.62
C PHE A 42 4.35 17.37 3.01
N LYS A 43 3.51 18.01 2.17
CA LYS A 43 2.43 17.33 1.45
C LYS A 43 2.95 16.25 0.50
N GLN A 44 4.01 16.54 -0.26
CA GLN A 44 4.63 15.56 -1.17
C GLN A 44 5.20 14.38 -0.40
N GLU A 45 5.86 14.63 0.73
CA GLU A 45 6.41 13.57 1.58
C GLU A 45 5.30 12.70 2.20
N LEU A 46 4.21 13.32 2.66
CA LEU A 46 3.05 12.61 3.18
C LEU A 46 2.42 11.72 2.11
N ALA A 47 2.17 12.26 0.92
CA ALA A 47 1.60 11.50 -0.20
C ALA A 47 2.53 10.35 -0.63
N PHE A 48 3.85 10.58 -0.64
CA PHE A 48 4.82 9.54 -0.96
C PHE A 48 4.83 8.44 0.08
N ARG A 49 4.70 8.78 1.36
CA ARG A 49 4.57 7.82 2.46
C ARG A 49 3.31 6.99 2.32
N GLU A 50 2.16 7.62 2.08
CA GLU A 50 0.89 6.93 1.85
C GLU A 50 0.97 5.96 0.66
N PHE A 51 1.60 6.39 -0.45
CA PHE A 51 1.86 5.53 -1.59
C PHE A 51 2.70 4.30 -1.20
N LYS A 52 3.79 4.50 -0.45
CA LYS A 52 4.66 3.40 0.00
C LYS A 52 3.96 2.44 0.94
N GLU A 53 3.21 2.95 1.90
CA GLU A 53 2.46 2.11 2.84
C GLU A 53 1.41 1.24 2.13
N LYS A 54 0.72 1.79 1.10
CA LYS A 54 -0.20 1.04 0.25
C LYS A 54 0.53 0.02 -0.62
N GLU A 55 1.63 0.40 -1.26
CA GLU A 55 2.46 -0.51 -2.07
C GLU A 55 2.91 -1.73 -1.26
N GLU A 56 3.43 -1.51 -0.05
CA GLU A 56 3.85 -2.58 0.87
C GLU A 56 2.70 -3.46 1.34
N LEU A 57 1.54 -2.86 1.64
CA LEU A 57 0.33 -3.61 1.99
C LEU A 57 -0.10 -4.52 0.84
N TYR A 58 -0.14 -4.00 -0.39
CA TYR A 58 -0.57 -4.79 -1.54
C TYR A 58 0.41 -5.91 -1.89
N ILE A 59 1.71 -5.69 -1.74
CA ILE A 59 2.72 -6.75 -1.83
C ILE A 59 2.47 -7.82 -0.76
N SER A 60 2.17 -7.41 0.47
CA SER A 60 1.88 -8.33 1.58
C SER A 60 0.63 -9.16 1.32
N ILE A 61 -0.46 -8.56 0.82
CA ILE A 61 -1.69 -9.27 0.44
C ILE A 61 -1.38 -10.35 -0.61
N LEU A 62 -0.73 -9.97 -1.72
CA LEU A 62 -0.44 -10.91 -2.81
C LEU A 62 0.51 -12.02 -2.38
N SER A 63 1.53 -11.67 -1.58
CA SER A 63 2.48 -12.64 -1.00
C SER A 63 1.76 -13.65 -0.11
N SER A 64 0.85 -13.21 0.75
CA SER A 64 0.10 -14.10 1.62
C SER A 64 -0.87 -15.01 0.88
N LEU A 65 -1.52 -14.51 -0.18
CA LEU A 65 -2.34 -15.36 -1.06
C LEU A 65 -1.50 -16.47 -1.73
N ASP A 66 -0.34 -16.13 -2.29
CA ASP A 66 0.56 -17.11 -2.91
C ASP A 66 1.13 -18.10 -1.89
N LYS A 67 1.54 -17.62 -0.71
CA LYS A 67 1.98 -18.47 0.40
C LYS A 67 0.89 -19.46 0.81
N THR A 68 -0.36 -19.01 0.99
CA THR A 68 -1.47 -19.89 1.34
C THR A 68 -1.71 -20.96 0.28
N VAL A 69 -1.67 -20.60 -1.01
CA VAL A 69 -1.77 -21.58 -2.10
C VAL A 69 -0.64 -22.61 -2.02
N LYS A 70 0.61 -22.18 -1.83
CA LYS A 70 1.76 -23.08 -1.71
C LYS A 70 1.68 -23.98 -0.48
N PHE A 71 1.29 -23.44 0.67
CA PHE A 71 1.13 -24.20 1.91
C PHE A 71 0.04 -25.26 1.77
N THR A 72 -1.08 -24.91 1.14
CA THR A 72 -2.15 -25.85 0.81
C THR A 72 -1.64 -26.98 -0.08
N LYS A 73 -0.94 -26.65 -1.17
CA LYS A 73 -0.41 -27.66 -2.11
C LYS A 73 0.62 -28.59 -1.49
N THR A 74 1.39 -28.09 -0.52
CA THR A 74 2.45 -28.85 0.18
C THR A 74 1.95 -29.52 1.47
N GLY A 75 0.68 -29.35 1.84
CA GLY A 75 0.10 -29.93 3.05
C GLY A 75 0.64 -29.35 4.37
N LYS A 76 1.30 -28.20 4.34
CA LYS A 76 1.84 -27.54 5.54
C LYS A 76 0.74 -27.01 6.46
N ASP A 77 1.06 -26.83 7.74
CA ASP A 77 0.16 -26.19 8.71
C ASP A 77 0.03 -24.67 8.42
N TYR A 78 -1.13 -24.10 8.71
CA TYR A 78 -1.41 -22.67 8.55
C TYR A 78 -1.06 -21.83 9.79
N SER A 79 -0.56 -22.43 10.87
CA SER A 79 -0.19 -21.74 12.11
C SER A 79 0.74 -20.54 11.87
N GLU A 80 1.71 -20.66 10.97
CA GLU A 80 2.60 -19.57 10.57
C GLU A 80 1.90 -18.46 9.78
N LEU A 81 0.79 -18.77 9.10
CA LEU A 81 0.03 -17.82 8.27
C LEU A 81 -1.05 -17.07 9.04
N PHE A 82 -1.53 -17.62 10.17
CA PHE A 82 -2.69 -17.10 10.89
C PHE A 82 -2.48 -15.66 11.40
N ASN A 83 -1.34 -15.40 12.02
CA ASN A 83 -1.01 -14.07 12.55
C ASN A 83 -0.79 -13.06 11.42
N ASP A 84 -0.06 -13.46 10.37
CA ASP A 84 0.22 -12.62 9.20
C ASP A 84 -1.09 -12.21 8.48
N LEU A 85 -1.98 -13.17 8.23
CA LEU A 85 -3.26 -12.93 7.56
C LEU A 85 -4.20 -12.03 8.39
N THR A 86 -4.21 -12.22 9.71
CA THR A 86 -5.02 -11.39 10.62
C THR A 86 -4.56 -9.93 10.54
N PHE A 87 -3.25 -9.70 10.63
CA PHE A 87 -2.68 -8.36 10.53
C PHE A 87 -2.93 -7.73 9.15
N ILE A 88 -2.70 -8.49 8.08
CA ILE A 88 -2.92 -8.02 6.70
C ILE A 88 -4.40 -7.66 6.48
N SER A 89 -5.33 -8.48 6.96
CA SER A 89 -6.76 -8.23 6.84
C SER A 89 -7.17 -6.94 7.58
N ALA A 90 -6.68 -6.74 8.81
CA ALA A 90 -6.92 -5.51 9.55
C ALA A 90 -6.33 -4.28 8.84
N LYS A 91 -5.07 -4.37 8.40
CA LYS A 91 -4.38 -3.28 7.68
C LYS A 91 -5.08 -2.96 6.35
N SER A 92 -5.59 -3.96 5.64
CA SER A 92 -6.36 -3.78 4.40
C SER A 92 -7.63 -2.97 4.63
N LYS A 93 -8.38 -3.28 5.69
CA LYS A 93 -9.61 -2.53 6.04
C LYS A 93 -9.34 -1.06 6.36
N LEU A 94 -8.14 -0.72 6.81
CA LEU A 94 -7.76 0.66 7.14
C LEU A 94 -7.22 1.45 5.96
N LEU A 95 -6.42 0.81 5.09
CA LEU A 95 -5.62 1.51 4.08
C LEU A 95 -6.04 1.21 2.64
N ALA A 96 -6.66 0.06 2.36
CA ALA A 96 -7.06 -0.28 1.00
C ALA A 96 -8.39 0.37 0.62
N THR A 97 -8.59 0.60 -0.68
CA THR A 97 -9.90 1.02 -1.18
C THR A 97 -10.95 -0.06 -0.97
N GLU A 98 -12.22 0.33 -0.92
CA GLU A 98 -13.35 -0.59 -0.81
C GLU A 98 -13.32 -1.67 -1.91
N SER A 99 -12.99 -1.28 -3.15
CA SER A 99 -12.87 -2.22 -4.27
C SER A 99 -11.85 -3.33 -4.04
N ILE A 100 -10.70 -3.00 -3.45
CA ILE A 100 -9.65 -3.97 -3.10
C ILE A 100 -10.13 -4.85 -1.94
N ASN A 101 -10.76 -4.26 -0.92
CA ASN A 101 -11.26 -5.01 0.24
C ASN A 101 -12.35 -6.02 -0.15
N ILE A 102 -13.31 -5.63 -0.99
CA ILE A 102 -14.34 -6.52 -1.53
C ILE A 102 -13.66 -7.67 -2.28
N LYS A 103 -12.76 -7.35 -3.23
CA LYS A 103 -12.11 -8.38 -4.03
C LYS A 103 -11.23 -9.31 -3.20
N PHE A 104 -10.56 -8.79 -2.18
CA PHE A 104 -9.76 -9.59 -1.26
C PHE A 104 -10.63 -10.52 -0.40
N SER A 105 -11.82 -10.08 0.01
CA SER A 105 -12.80 -10.93 0.70
C SER A 105 -13.30 -12.06 -0.20
N GLU A 106 -13.70 -11.75 -1.44
CA GLU A 106 -14.13 -12.75 -2.43
C GLU A 106 -13.04 -13.83 -2.64
N ILE A 107 -11.79 -13.41 -2.79
CA ILE A 107 -10.67 -14.34 -2.95
C ILE A 107 -10.51 -15.21 -1.70
N SER A 108 -10.66 -14.63 -0.50
CA SER A 108 -10.54 -15.37 0.76
C SER A 108 -11.59 -16.47 0.87
N ASP A 109 -12.82 -16.22 0.42
CA ASP A 109 -13.89 -17.21 0.42
C ASP A 109 -13.61 -18.34 -0.58
N ILE A 110 -13.23 -18.00 -1.82
CA ILE A 110 -12.86 -19.00 -2.84
C ILE A 110 -11.66 -19.83 -2.36
N LEU A 111 -10.65 -19.17 -1.80
CA LEU A 111 -9.44 -19.80 -1.27
C LEU A 111 -9.77 -20.75 -0.12
N TYR A 112 -10.70 -20.39 0.76
CA TYR A 112 -11.16 -21.26 1.84
C TYR A 112 -11.80 -22.55 1.29
N VAL A 113 -12.73 -22.41 0.35
CA VAL A 113 -13.41 -23.58 -0.25
C VAL A 113 -12.40 -24.46 -0.99
N TRP A 114 -11.58 -23.86 -1.86
CA TRP A 114 -10.54 -24.56 -2.60
C TRP A 114 -9.56 -25.30 -1.68
N SER A 115 -9.03 -24.61 -0.66
CA SER A 115 -8.03 -25.18 0.23
C SER A 115 -8.58 -26.31 1.10
N SER A 116 -9.83 -26.20 1.56
CA SER A 116 -10.51 -27.25 2.28
C SER A 116 -10.66 -28.52 1.44
N ARG A 117 -11.12 -28.39 0.19
CA ARG A 117 -11.23 -29.51 -0.76
C ARG A 117 -9.87 -30.11 -1.10
N TYR A 118 -8.89 -29.27 -1.40
CA TYR A 118 -7.55 -29.72 -1.75
C TYR A 118 -6.90 -30.47 -0.59
N ARG A 119 -7.01 -29.98 0.66
CA ARG A 119 -6.45 -30.68 1.83
C ARG A 119 -7.14 -32.01 2.11
N GLN A 120 -8.45 -32.12 1.87
CA GLN A 120 -9.17 -33.40 1.98
C GLN A 120 -8.67 -34.42 0.96
N SER A 121 -8.17 -33.98 -0.20
CA SER A 121 -7.59 -34.87 -1.21
C SER A 121 -6.13 -35.29 -0.94
N LEU A 122 -5.47 -34.70 0.07
CA LEU A 122 -4.07 -35.02 0.33
C LEU A 122 -3.95 -36.45 0.89
N PRO A 123 -3.00 -37.26 0.39
CA PRO A 123 -2.81 -38.62 0.88
C PRO A 123 -2.53 -38.63 2.38
N LYS A 124 -3.21 -39.52 3.11
CA LYS A 124 -2.93 -39.72 4.53
C LYS A 124 -1.76 -40.68 4.67
N LYS A 125 -0.71 -40.25 5.39
CA LYS A 125 0.46 -41.11 5.67
C LYS A 125 0.04 -42.33 6.50
N VAL A 126 0.54 -43.50 6.11
CA VAL A 126 0.33 -44.74 6.88
C VAL A 126 1.47 -44.89 7.89
N GLY A 127 1.14 -44.80 9.17
CA GLY A 127 1.98 -45.19 10.32
C GLY A 127 3.50 -45.15 10.11
N GLY A 128 4.12 -43.97 10.15
CA GLY A 128 5.58 -43.81 10.13
C GLY A 128 6.28 -44.16 8.81
N THR A 129 5.54 -44.53 7.75
CA THR A 129 6.07 -44.79 6.41
C THR A 129 5.89 -43.59 5.48
N ASP A 130 6.66 -43.53 4.40
CA ASP A 130 6.49 -42.54 3.33
C ASP A 130 5.38 -42.90 2.33
N TYR A 131 4.67 -44.02 2.55
CA TYR A 131 3.54 -44.42 1.72
C TYR A 131 2.23 -43.78 2.20
N GLY A 132 1.46 -43.25 1.26
CA GLY A 132 0.13 -42.68 1.48
C GLY A 132 -0.96 -43.57 0.89
N ILE A 133 -2.10 -43.67 1.57
CA ILE A 133 -3.31 -44.30 0.99
C ILE A 133 -4.11 -43.21 0.29
N VAL A 134 -4.52 -43.50 -0.95
CA VAL A 134 -5.46 -42.68 -1.73
C VAL A 134 -6.75 -43.49 -1.88
N THR A 135 -7.87 -42.87 -1.54
CA THR A 135 -9.21 -43.43 -1.68
C THR A 135 -9.96 -42.76 -2.83
N ASN A 136 -11.05 -43.38 -3.30
CA ASN A 136 -11.92 -42.75 -4.31
C ASN A 136 -12.52 -41.40 -3.83
N LEU A 137 -12.72 -41.24 -2.52
CA LEU A 137 -13.19 -39.99 -1.92
C LEU A 137 -12.14 -38.88 -2.04
N ASP A 138 -10.86 -39.22 -1.91
CA ASP A 138 -9.76 -38.26 -2.05
C ASP A 138 -9.68 -37.74 -3.50
N ASN A 139 -9.95 -38.60 -4.49
CA ASN A 139 -10.04 -38.21 -5.90
C ASN A 139 -11.23 -37.27 -6.18
N GLU A 140 -12.41 -37.53 -5.61
CA GLU A 140 -13.57 -36.63 -5.76
C GLU A 140 -13.30 -35.24 -5.17
N HIS A 141 -12.63 -35.18 -4.01
CA HIS A 141 -12.21 -33.93 -3.42
C HIS A 141 -11.16 -33.19 -4.28
N ARG A 142 -10.26 -33.94 -4.94
CA ARG A 142 -9.26 -33.39 -5.83
C ARG A 142 -9.90 -32.77 -7.07
N GLU A 143 -10.81 -33.49 -7.73
CA GLU A 143 -11.52 -33.01 -8.92
C GLU A 143 -12.27 -31.70 -8.63
N LYS A 144 -13.02 -31.64 -7.52
CA LYS A 144 -13.70 -30.41 -7.09
C LYS A 144 -12.74 -29.27 -6.79
N ALA A 145 -11.55 -29.55 -6.24
CA ALA A 145 -10.54 -28.52 -6.02
C ALA A 145 -9.96 -28.02 -7.36
N ASP A 146 -9.73 -28.92 -8.31
CA ASP A 146 -9.19 -28.58 -9.63
C ASP A 146 -10.21 -27.79 -10.47
N GLU A 147 -11.52 -27.97 -10.26
CA GLU A 147 -12.59 -27.14 -10.86
C GLU A 147 -12.60 -25.70 -10.34
N ILE A 148 -12.34 -25.50 -9.04
CA ILE A 148 -12.36 -24.18 -8.39
C ILE A 148 -11.06 -23.39 -8.66
N TYR A 149 -9.95 -24.10 -8.85
CA TYR A 149 -8.62 -23.47 -8.94
C TYR A 149 -8.49 -22.40 -10.06
N PRO A 150 -9.02 -22.60 -11.28
CA PRO A 150 -9.02 -21.56 -12.32
C PRO A 150 -9.73 -20.26 -11.89
N GLU A 151 -10.85 -20.38 -11.18
CA GLU A 151 -11.59 -19.22 -10.67
C GLU A 151 -10.79 -18.47 -9.60
N LEU A 152 -10.13 -19.20 -8.69
CA LEU A 152 -9.24 -18.61 -7.69
C LEU A 152 -8.12 -17.78 -8.35
N ILE A 153 -7.43 -18.37 -9.34
CA ILE A 153 -6.33 -17.70 -10.04
C ILE A 153 -6.83 -16.49 -10.82
N LYS A 154 -7.99 -16.61 -11.47
CA LYS A 154 -8.63 -15.49 -12.17
C LYS A 154 -8.91 -14.34 -11.20
N SER A 155 -9.56 -14.61 -10.06
CA SER A 155 -9.87 -13.58 -9.07
C SER A 155 -8.62 -12.92 -8.48
N ILE A 156 -7.54 -13.67 -8.25
CA ILE A 156 -6.24 -13.10 -7.84
C ILE A 156 -5.68 -12.16 -8.93
N ASN A 157 -5.75 -12.54 -10.20
CA ASN A 157 -5.29 -11.69 -11.31
C ASN A 157 -6.13 -10.41 -11.45
N ASP A 158 -7.44 -10.51 -11.21
CA ASP A 158 -8.33 -9.34 -11.19
C ASP A 158 -7.96 -8.37 -10.07
N LEU A 159 -7.64 -8.88 -8.87
CA LEU A 159 -7.12 -8.08 -7.76
C LEU A 159 -5.82 -7.36 -8.13
N VAL A 160 -4.88 -8.06 -8.78
CA VAL A 160 -3.64 -7.45 -9.29
C VAL A 160 -3.93 -6.31 -10.25
N SER A 161 -4.93 -6.46 -11.12
CA SER A 161 -5.34 -5.40 -12.06
C SER A 161 -5.87 -4.16 -11.33
N ILE A 162 -6.71 -4.35 -10.30
CA ILE A 162 -7.25 -3.26 -9.48
C ILE A 162 -6.14 -2.54 -8.72
N ILE A 163 -5.23 -3.30 -8.07
CA ILE A 163 -4.06 -2.76 -7.37
C ILE A 163 -3.19 -1.92 -8.31
N LYS A 164 -2.89 -2.44 -9.51
CA LYS A 164 -2.08 -1.71 -10.50
C LYS A 164 -2.73 -0.39 -10.91
N LYS A 165 -4.05 -0.35 -11.08
CA LYS A 165 -4.79 0.87 -11.40
C LYS A 165 -4.68 1.90 -10.27
N GLU A 166 -4.90 1.48 -9.03
CA GLU A 166 -4.79 2.36 -7.86
C GLU A 166 -3.37 2.90 -7.68
N LEU A 167 -2.35 2.04 -7.72
CA LEU A 167 -0.96 2.48 -7.58
C LEU A 167 -0.52 3.41 -8.71
N ASN A 168 -0.94 3.17 -9.95
CA ASN A 168 -0.65 4.06 -11.07
C ASN A 168 -1.33 5.42 -10.92
N TYR A 169 -2.57 5.44 -10.43
CA TYR A 169 -3.27 6.68 -10.13
C TYR A 169 -2.51 7.49 -9.07
N LEU A 170 -2.18 6.88 -7.93
CA LEU A 170 -1.43 7.54 -6.85
C LEU A 170 -0.05 8.02 -7.33
N LYS A 171 0.66 7.21 -8.12
CA LYS A 171 1.95 7.60 -8.70
C LYS A 171 1.84 8.79 -9.64
N ASN A 172 0.74 8.94 -10.36
CA ASN A 172 0.52 10.09 -11.23
C ASN A 172 0.16 11.35 -10.43
N GLU A 173 -0.60 11.20 -9.34
CA GLU A 173 -0.86 12.31 -8.40
C GLU A 173 0.44 12.82 -7.75
N LEU A 174 1.40 11.95 -7.43
CA LEU A 174 2.71 12.35 -6.91
C LEU A 174 3.57 13.15 -7.90
N LYS A 175 3.27 13.09 -9.21
CA LYS A 175 4.02 13.80 -10.25
C LYS A 175 3.43 15.17 -10.61
N LYS A 176 2.21 15.45 -10.15
CA LYS A 176 1.55 16.74 -10.33
C LYS A 176 2.05 17.74 -9.30
#